data_AF-A0A1F9YK92-F1
#
_entry.id   AF-A0A1F9YK92-F1
#
_cell.length_a   1.000
_cell.length_b   1.000
_cell.length_c   1.000
_cell.angle_alpha   90.00
_cell.angle_beta   90.00
_cell.angle_gamma   90.00
#
_symmetry.space_group_name_H-M   'P 1'
#
loop_
_entity.id
_entity.type
_entity.pdbx_description
1 polymer ?
#
loop_
_entity_poly.entity_id
_entity_poly.type
_entity_poly.pdbx_seq_one_letter_code
_entity_poly.pdbx_strand_id
1 'polypeptide(L)'
;MRRLTLLLLLTLSGAASAALPRVSLQAPLMPVAGPTAVILPNAASASPLSTLPLPSAPLAFTASALPSAAPAPTPVAAPQARAAAPRVAEALRENAGLGADLAKGSLEDSARALGENFMASAAMDSGVSEGSPVSPAAYESFSHHDLELRLLQRLRLEDSGDPARSAALKRAVRSVLETPTGRGMAEQFIAEGVLGTVRFETFEGSRLYDANGRRIFYAPRAFTDWKNDHVEVRMNLDYLGTDAQFQEQDLPPTLAHELFGHGLWYWRAAAENALQAFHHHELNETNARLVGWLVDFEMDRAFEESGAWGYLQDPAQFLRNLKLRLPYYALTFSNEELARPLEALESRLVAARAKRDRLDAELANHRSWNSVIDHFVGKHGIDERRFAQLRRTMADTDQNYRDEIATMDAIISDVDGTIGRMKAEPDRQSERYLQWAAAHPLFARLEAAARENARRLAEMVAKASSASALAPQPVAAPKSDQLTFDDLMRLYREDRERHPGHWNG
;
A
#
# COMPACT_ATOMS: atom_id res chain seq x y z
N MET A 1 -16.55 -63.73 -10.62
CA MET A 1 -15.79 -63.04 -11.70
C MET A 1 -16.78 -62.28 -12.58
N ARG A 2 -16.50 -60.98 -12.85
CA ARG A 2 -17.05 -60.10 -13.92
C ARG A 2 -18.56 -59.70 -13.82
N ARG A 3 -18.82 -58.44 -13.47
CA ARG A 3 -19.30 -57.29 -14.30
C ARG A 3 -20.77 -57.42 -14.74
N LEU A 4 -21.73 -56.68 -14.18
CA LEU A 4 -22.07 -55.24 -14.35
C LEU A 4 -22.71 -54.92 -15.71
N THR A 5 -24.04 -54.75 -15.76
CA THR A 5 -24.78 -54.02 -16.83
C THR A 5 -26.15 -53.54 -16.31
N LEU A 6 -26.29 -52.21 -16.24
CA LEU A 6 -27.45 -51.33 -16.51
C LEU A 6 -28.87 -51.69 -16.02
N LEU A 7 -29.48 -50.77 -15.26
CA LEU A 7 -30.66 -49.93 -15.59
C LEU A 7 -31.45 -49.63 -14.31
N LEU A 8 -31.48 -48.38 -13.86
CA LEU A 8 -32.71 -47.77 -13.39
C LEU A 8 -32.61 -46.25 -13.45
N LEU A 9 -33.44 -45.66 -14.32
CA LEU A 9 -33.84 -44.27 -14.28
C LEU A 9 -34.59 -43.99 -12.97
N LEU A 10 -34.24 -42.90 -12.30
CA LEU A 10 -35.20 -42.17 -11.48
C LEU A 10 -34.88 -40.68 -11.50
N THR A 11 -35.86 -39.95 -12.02
CA THR A 11 -36.00 -38.51 -12.11
C THR A 11 -36.01 -37.86 -10.74
N LEU A 12 -35.19 -36.82 -10.56
CA LEU A 12 -35.38 -35.82 -9.51
C LEU A 12 -35.23 -34.43 -10.12
N SER A 13 -36.38 -33.81 -10.34
CA SER A 13 -36.57 -32.38 -10.44
C SER A 13 -36.20 -31.72 -9.11
N GLY A 14 -35.19 -30.86 -9.14
CA GLY A 14 -34.81 -29.98 -8.04
C GLY A 14 -34.13 -28.75 -8.63
N ALA A 15 -34.68 -27.58 -8.33
CA ALA A 15 -34.21 -26.28 -8.83
C ALA A 15 -32.73 -26.06 -8.50
N ALA A 16 -31.90 -25.96 -9.54
CA ALA A 16 -30.53 -25.47 -9.42
C ALA A 16 -30.53 -23.97 -9.79
N SER A 17 -30.58 -23.11 -8.77
CA SER A 17 -30.04 -21.75 -8.92
C SER A 17 -28.54 -21.91 -9.14
N ALA A 18 -28.10 -21.61 -10.36
CA ALA A 18 -26.70 -21.69 -10.75
C ALA A 18 -25.89 -20.65 -9.94
N ALA A 19 -25.17 -21.12 -8.93
CA ALA A 19 -24.05 -20.39 -8.37
C ALA A 19 -22.93 -20.41 -9.42
N LEU A 20 -22.79 -19.31 -10.17
CA LEU A 20 -21.65 -19.10 -11.05
C LEU A 20 -20.37 -19.01 -10.20
N PRO A 21 -19.24 -19.57 -10.64
CA PRO A 21 -17.96 -19.42 -9.95
C PRO A 21 -17.57 -17.93 -9.95
N ARG A 22 -17.47 -17.33 -8.76
CA ARG A 22 -16.84 -16.02 -8.58
C ARG A 22 -15.34 -16.21 -8.74
N VAL A 23 -14.82 -15.78 -9.89
CA VAL A 23 -13.38 -15.64 -10.10
C VAL A 23 -12.97 -14.35 -9.40
N SER A 24 -12.16 -14.47 -8.34
CA SER A 24 -11.49 -13.34 -7.68
C SER A 24 -10.61 -12.64 -8.71
N LEU A 25 -11.08 -11.50 -9.20
CA LEU A 25 -10.28 -10.60 -10.03
C LEU A 25 -9.37 -9.82 -9.09
N GLN A 26 -8.17 -10.36 -8.86
CA GLN A 26 -7.07 -9.55 -8.38
C GLN A 26 -6.78 -8.49 -9.44
N ALA A 27 -7.19 -7.25 -9.15
CA ALA A 27 -6.57 -6.10 -9.77
C ALA A 27 -5.07 -6.12 -9.39
N PRO A 28 -4.13 -6.13 -10.35
CA PRO A 28 -2.74 -5.89 -10.02
C PRO A 28 -2.65 -4.50 -9.37
N LEU A 29 -2.06 -4.40 -8.19
CA LEU A 29 -1.69 -3.13 -7.58
C LEU A 29 -0.54 -2.55 -8.43
N MET A 30 -0.87 -1.92 -9.55
CA MET A 30 0.11 -1.22 -10.39
C MET A 30 0.43 0.14 -9.76
N PRO A 31 1.68 0.62 -9.84
CA PRO A 31 1.99 1.99 -9.49
C PRO A 31 1.21 2.92 -10.42
N VAL A 32 0.38 3.79 -9.85
CA VAL A 32 -0.01 5.01 -10.57
C VAL A 32 1.26 5.85 -10.66
N ALA A 33 1.76 6.07 -11.89
CA ALA A 33 2.85 6.99 -12.14
C ALA A 33 2.35 8.43 -11.90
N GLY A 34 2.49 8.88 -10.66
CA GLY A 34 2.33 10.27 -10.23
C GLY A 34 3.23 10.49 -9.01
N PRO A 35 3.89 11.65 -8.87
CA PRO A 35 4.69 11.91 -7.69
C PRO A 35 3.76 11.87 -6.47
N THR A 36 4.02 10.94 -5.55
CA THR A 36 3.43 10.96 -4.22
C THR A 36 4.10 12.11 -3.46
N ALA A 37 3.65 13.33 -3.73
CA ALA A 37 4.03 14.47 -2.91
C ALA A 37 3.40 14.27 -1.53
N VAL A 38 4.24 14.19 -0.51
CA VAL A 38 3.84 14.32 0.89
C VAL A 38 3.28 15.73 1.07
N ILE A 39 1.95 15.88 1.05
CA ILE A 39 1.28 17.16 1.31
C ILE A 39 1.04 17.26 2.82
N LEU A 40 1.78 18.15 3.49
CA LEU A 40 1.52 18.53 4.89
C LEU A 40 0.46 19.65 4.95
N PRO A 41 -0.43 19.69 5.96
CA PRO A 41 -1.45 20.72 6.06
C PRO A 41 -0.89 22.08 6.51
N ASN A 42 -1.29 23.13 5.80
CA ASN A 42 -1.06 24.55 6.14
C ASN A 42 -1.87 24.97 7.39
N ALA A 43 -1.28 25.79 8.26
CA ALA A 43 -1.99 26.48 9.34
C ALA A 43 -1.80 28.00 9.26
N ALA A 44 -2.92 28.72 9.45
CA ALA A 44 -3.00 30.17 9.43
C ALA A 44 -2.44 30.81 10.71
N SER A 45 -1.97 32.04 10.55
CA SER A 45 -1.36 32.91 11.55
C SER A 45 -2.22 33.19 12.79
N ALA A 46 -1.65 32.96 13.98
CA ALA A 46 -2.13 33.54 15.24
C ALA A 46 -1.14 34.60 15.76
N SER A 47 -1.68 35.74 16.22
CA SER A 47 -0.96 36.91 16.72
C SER A 47 -0.22 36.65 18.06
N PRO A 48 0.85 37.40 18.38
CA PRO A 48 1.70 37.10 19.52
C PRO A 48 1.17 37.68 20.83
N LEU A 49 1.34 36.93 21.93
CA LEU A 49 1.28 37.45 23.30
C LEU A 49 2.69 37.58 23.86
N SER A 50 2.91 38.73 24.50
CA SER A 50 4.16 39.27 25.02
C SER A 50 4.87 38.40 26.06
N THR A 51 6.20 38.38 26.01
CA THR A 51 7.05 38.05 27.17
C THR A 51 8.18 39.06 27.35
N LEU A 52 8.30 39.54 28.58
CA LEU A 52 9.33 40.42 29.15
C LEU A 52 10.65 39.64 29.47
N PRO A 53 11.76 40.31 29.84
CA PRO A 53 13.11 39.93 29.43
C PRO A 53 13.90 39.08 30.44
N LEU A 54 14.89 38.35 29.92
CA LEU A 54 16.01 37.78 30.68
C LEU A 54 17.25 38.67 30.60
N PRO A 55 18.13 38.67 31.63
CA PRO A 55 19.30 39.54 31.71
C PRO A 55 20.55 38.97 31.03
N SER A 56 21.47 39.90 30.72
CA SER A 56 22.59 39.80 29.81
C SER A 56 23.92 39.33 30.43
N ALA A 57 24.65 38.50 29.65
CA ALA A 57 26.12 38.52 29.38
C ALA A 57 27.12 38.25 30.55
N PRO A 58 28.47 38.12 30.33
CA PRO A 58 29.25 38.22 29.07
C PRO A 58 30.47 37.25 28.85
N LEU A 59 30.97 37.22 27.59
CA LEU A 59 32.38 37.21 27.06
C LEU A 59 33.39 36.12 27.52
N ALA A 60 34.44 35.69 26.81
CA ALA A 60 35.04 35.81 25.47
C ALA A 60 36.24 34.81 25.40
N PHE A 61 36.78 34.46 24.22
CA PHE A 61 38.22 34.60 23.85
C PHE A 61 38.57 33.99 22.47
N THR A 62 39.00 34.89 21.58
CA THR A 62 40.07 34.91 20.54
C THR A 62 40.42 33.73 19.62
N ALA A 63 40.68 34.15 18.38
CA ALA A 63 41.17 33.45 17.21
C ALA A 63 42.67 33.10 17.17
N SER A 64 43.05 32.26 16.19
CA SER A 64 44.35 32.31 15.50
C SER A 64 44.22 31.77 14.06
N ALA A 65 45.03 32.32 13.17
CA ALA A 65 44.92 32.29 11.70
C ALA A 65 46.01 31.42 11.02
N LEU A 66 45.65 30.85 9.84
CA LEU A 66 46.35 30.69 8.51
C LEU A 66 47.83 30.23 8.42
N PRO A 67 48.37 29.66 7.29
CA PRO A 67 48.09 29.95 5.86
C PRO A 67 48.07 28.74 4.86
N SER A 68 47.32 28.77 3.74
CA SER A 68 47.65 29.12 2.31
C SER A 68 48.52 28.15 1.49
N ALA A 69 47.98 27.60 0.37
CA ALA A 69 48.43 27.78 -1.05
C ALA A 69 48.07 26.61 -2.03
N ALA A 70 47.76 26.98 -3.29
CA ALA A 70 47.19 26.27 -4.47
C ALA A 70 48.18 25.35 -5.26
N PRO A 71 47.97 24.87 -6.53
CA PRO A 71 46.84 24.97 -7.49
C PRO A 71 46.47 23.68 -8.30
N ALA A 72 45.45 23.81 -9.15
CA ALA A 72 44.88 22.83 -10.09
C ALA A 72 45.65 22.67 -11.42
N PRO A 73 45.29 21.67 -12.27
CA PRO A 73 45.46 21.78 -13.72
C PRO A 73 44.17 21.56 -14.54
N THR A 74 44.20 22.20 -15.71
CA THR A 74 43.20 22.37 -16.78
C THR A 74 43.01 21.14 -17.70
N PRO A 75 41.96 21.12 -18.57
CA PRO A 75 41.50 19.93 -19.31
C PRO A 75 42.02 19.82 -20.76
N VAL A 76 41.91 18.62 -21.34
CA VAL A 76 42.19 18.30 -22.75
C VAL A 76 40.88 18.03 -23.50
N ALA A 77 40.82 18.46 -24.77
CA ALA A 77 39.62 18.48 -25.63
C ALA A 77 39.62 17.47 -26.79
N ALA A 78 38.38 17.13 -27.24
CA ALA A 78 37.91 16.73 -28.58
C ALA A 78 38.19 15.29 -29.09
N PRO A 79 37.31 14.65 -29.92
CA PRO A 79 36.48 15.27 -30.97
C PRO A 79 35.01 14.83 -31.11
N GLN A 80 34.33 15.56 -32.00
CA GLN A 80 32.91 15.57 -32.36
C GLN A 80 32.46 14.37 -33.22
N ALA A 81 31.19 13.97 -33.07
CA ALA A 81 30.39 13.33 -34.12
C ALA A 81 28.93 13.83 -34.08
N ARG A 82 28.46 14.32 -35.24
CA ARG A 82 27.06 14.60 -35.66
C ARG A 82 26.27 13.27 -35.73
N ALA A 83 24.94 13.11 -35.61
CA ALA A 83 23.77 13.99 -35.70
C ALA A 83 22.50 13.29 -35.10
N ALA A 84 21.43 14.10 -34.94
CA ALA A 84 19.99 13.78 -34.97
C ALA A 84 19.27 13.38 -33.67
N ALA A 85 18.62 14.35 -33.02
CA ALA A 85 17.18 14.38 -32.64
C ALA A 85 16.87 15.46 -31.57
N PRO A 86 16.37 16.67 -31.92
CA PRO A 86 16.01 17.67 -30.92
C PRO A 86 14.48 17.84 -30.86
N ARG A 87 13.77 16.90 -30.22
CA ARG A 87 12.38 17.14 -29.76
C ARG A 87 11.99 16.43 -28.45
N VAL A 88 12.82 15.53 -27.93
CA VAL A 88 12.53 14.79 -26.68
C VAL A 88 13.28 15.38 -25.47
N ALA A 89 14.50 15.88 -25.68
CA ALA A 89 15.33 16.47 -24.61
C ALA A 89 14.82 17.85 -24.12
N GLU A 90 14.09 18.58 -24.97
CA GLU A 90 13.51 19.89 -24.62
C GLU A 90 12.21 19.72 -23.81
N ALA A 91 11.38 18.75 -24.18
CA ALA A 91 10.21 18.33 -23.39
C ALA A 91 10.59 17.70 -22.03
N LEU A 92 11.74 17.01 -21.93
CA LEU A 92 12.25 16.48 -20.66
C LEU A 92 12.85 17.58 -19.76
N ARG A 93 13.41 18.66 -20.35
CA ARG A 93 13.91 19.82 -19.57
C ARG A 93 12.79 20.73 -19.09
N GLU A 94 11.74 20.96 -19.88
CA GLU A 94 10.56 21.71 -19.44
C GLU A 94 9.80 20.98 -18.31
N ASN A 95 9.66 19.65 -18.40
CA ASN A 95 9.04 18.85 -17.32
C ASN A 95 9.92 18.74 -16.07
N ALA A 96 11.26 18.67 -16.21
CA ALA A 96 12.17 18.70 -15.07
C ALA A 96 12.23 20.09 -14.39
N GLY A 97 12.05 21.17 -15.14
CA GLY A 97 11.99 22.55 -14.61
C GLY A 97 10.72 22.82 -13.79
N LEU A 98 9.56 22.37 -14.28
CA LEU A 98 8.28 22.49 -13.56
C LEU A 98 8.26 21.69 -12.24
N GLY A 99 8.91 20.53 -12.20
CA GLY A 99 9.07 19.73 -10.97
C GLY A 99 10.01 20.37 -9.94
N ALA A 100 11.05 21.09 -10.38
CA ALA A 100 12.00 21.75 -9.49
C ALA A 100 11.43 23.03 -8.83
N ASP A 101 10.62 23.80 -9.57
CA ASP A 101 10.00 25.02 -9.04
C ASP A 101 8.84 24.71 -8.07
N LEU A 102 8.11 23.61 -8.27
CA LEU A 102 7.08 23.10 -7.34
C LEU A 102 7.70 22.50 -6.05
N ALA A 103 8.82 21.80 -6.17
CA ALA A 103 9.54 21.25 -5.02
C ALA A 103 10.16 22.36 -4.14
N LYS A 104 10.62 23.46 -4.75
CA LYS A 104 11.27 24.57 -4.02
C LYS A 104 10.28 25.34 -3.13
N GLY A 105 9.05 25.58 -3.61
CA GLY A 105 8.00 26.23 -2.81
C GLY A 105 7.54 25.36 -1.62
N SER A 106 7.43 24.05 -1.81
CA SER A 106 7.04 23.10 -0.75
C SER A 106 8.12 22.90 0.32
N LEU A 107 9.41 23.00 -0.05
CA LEU A 107 10.55 22.78 0.86
C LEU A 107 10.79 23.96 1.83
N GLU A 108 10.63 25.21 1.37
CA GLU A 108 10.82 26.39 2.22
C GLU A 108 9.74 26.50 3.31
N ASP A 109 8.48 26.15 2.99
CA ASP A 109 7.37 26.13 3.94
C ASP A 109 7.46 24.95 4.93
N SER A 110 7.95 23.79 4.47
CA SER A 110 8.11 22.59 5.31
C SER A 110 9.24 22.72 6.34
N ALA A 111 10.36 23.36 5.96
CA ALA A 111 11.48 23.59 6.88
C ALA A 111 11.09 24.52 8.04
N ARG A 112 10.17 25.47 7.79
CA ARG A 112 9.67 26.38 8.81
C ARG A 112 8.69 25.70 9.77
N ALA A 113 7.76 24.88 9.26
CA ALA A 113 6.80 24.12 10.08
C ALA A 113 7.48 23.05 10.97
N LEU A 114 8.55 22.41 10.47
CA LEU A 114 9.40 21.50 11.25
C LEU A 114 10.12 22.23 12.40
N GLY A 115 10.60 23.46 12.16
CA GLY A 115 11.20 24.30 13.21
C GLY A 115 10.20 24.68 14.31
N GLU A 116 8.95 24.98 13.94
CA GLU A 116 7.90 25.42 14.89
C GLU A 116 7.40 24.25 15.79
N ASN A 117 7.20 23.05 15.25
CA ASN A 117 6.82 21.85 16.03
C ASN A 117 7.95 21.35 16.94
N PHE A 118 9.21 21.53 16.51
CA PHE A 118 10.38 21.14 17.28
C PHE A 118 10.62 22.07 18.49
N MET A 119 10.40 23.38 18.35
CA MET A 119 10.54 24.33 19.47
C MET A 119 9.48 24.13 20.57
N ALA A 120 8.31 23.62 20.22
CA ALA A 120 7.28 23.24 21.20
C ALA A 120 7.64 21.94 21.97
N SER A 121 8.34 21.01 21.31
CA SER A 121 8.71 19.71 21.89
C SER A 121 10.02 19.75 22.69
N ALA A 122 10.96 20.61 22.31
CA ALA A 122 12.25 20.78 23.00
C ALA A 122 12.14 21.54 24.34
N ALA A 123 10.97 22.12 24.66
CA ALA A 123 10.70 22.85 25.90
C ALA A 123 10.11 21.97 27.04
N MET A 124 9.88 20.68 26.80
CA MET A 124 9.31 19.77 27.80
C MET A 124 10.42 19.02 28.55
N ASP A 125 10.74 19.55 29.75
CA ASP A 125 11.55 18.86 30.76
C ASP A 125 10.83 17.57 31.20
N SER A 126 11.59 16.48 31.26
CA SER A 126 11.10 15.10 31.36
C SER A 126 10.57 14.77 32.75
N GLY A 127 9.31 15.11 33.01
CA GLY A 127 8.51 14.53 34.09
C GLY A 127 7.93 13.18 33.65
N VAL A 128 8.71 12.10 33.74
CA VAL A 128 8.22 10.73 33.53
C VAL A 128 7.27 10.39 34.68
N SER A 129 5.97 10.45 34.41
CA SER A 129 4.94 9.87 35.26
C SER A 129 4.60 8.48 34.74
N GLU A 130 4.87 7.45 35.55
CA GLU A 130 4.42 6.08 35.28
C GLU A 130 2.88 6.02 35.34
N GLY A 131 2.24 6.19 34.18
CA GLY A 131 0.80 6.00 34.04
C GLY A 131 0.42 4.55 34.31
N SER A 132 -0.37 4.32 35.35
CA SER A 132 -0.98 3.01 35.64
C SER A 132 -1.85 2.55 34.45
N PRO A 133 -1.91 1.24 34.15
CA PRO A 133 -2.76 0.71 33.09
C PRO A 133 -4.22 1.01 33.41
N VAL A 134 -4.87 1.81 32.56
CA VAL A 134 -6.32 2.05 32.62
C VAL A 134 -7.00 0.73 32.28
N SER A 135 -7.52 0.05 33.30
CA SER A 135 -8.42 -1.08 33.10
C SER A 135 -9.70 -0.57 32.42
N PRO A 136 -10.26 -1.29 31.43
CA PRO A 136 -11.47 -0.85 30.74
C PRO A 136 -12.61 -0.77 31.76
N ALA A 137 -13.20 0.42 31.89
CA ALA A 137 -14.43 0.61 32.64
C ALA A 137 -15.52 -0.31 32.06
N ALA A 138 -16.40 -0.84 32.91
CA ALA A 138 -17.50 -1.70 32.48
C ALA A 138 -18.34 -0.95 31.43
N TYR A 139 -18.32 -1.43 30.19
CA TYR A 139 -19.06 -0.84 29.08
C TYR A 139 -20.56 -1.09 29.27
N GLU A 140 -21.35 -0.02 29.47
CA GLU A 140 -22.81 -0.10 29.31
C GLU A 140 -23.12 -0.46 27.86
N SER A 141 -23.85 -1.55 27.63
CA SER A 141 -24.23 -1.96 26.27
C SER A 141 -25.28 -1.00 25.71
N PHE A 142 -24.89 -0.14 24.77
CA PHE A 142 -25.82 0.75 24.07
C PHE A 142 -26.66 -0.01 23.06
N SER A 143 -27.89 0.46 22.82
CA SER A 143 -28.67 -0.05 21.69
C SER A 143 -27.97 0.32 20.37
N HIS A 144 -28.08 -0.53 19.35
CA HIS A 144 -27.44 -0.29 18.05
C HIS A 144 -27.77 1.09 17.47
N HIS A 145 -29.02 1.54 17.63
CA HIS A 145 -29.46 2.85 17.17
C HIS A 145 -28.83 4.01 17.93
N ASP A 146 -28.64 3.87 19.25
CA ASP A 146 -27.96 4.87 20.07
C ASP A 146 -26.49 5.01 19.68
N LEU A 147 -25.81 3.87 19.46
CA LEU A 147 -24.42 3.87 19.01
C LEU A 147 -24.26 4.53 17.63
N GLU A 148 -25.16 4.25 16.68
CA GLU A 148 -25.17 4.93 15.37
C GLU A 148 -25.32 6.45 15.54
N LEU A 149 -26.31 6.92 16.31
CA LEU A 149 -26.55 8.35 16.51
C LEU A 149 -25.33 9.04 17.15
N ARG A 150 -24.73 8.43 18.17
CA ARG A 150 -23.56 8.98 18.86
C ARG A 150 -22.33 9.00 17.97
N LEU A 151 -22.11 7.97 17.16
CA LEU A 151 -21.04 7.97 16.17
C LEU A 151 -21.26 9.08 15.13
N LEU A 152 -22.48 9.20 14.60
CA LEU A 152 -22.82 10.25 13.63
C LEU A 152 -22.74 11.66 14.21
N GLN A 153 -22.84 11.86 15.53
CA GLN A 153 -22.55 13.15 16.18
C GLN A 153 -21.05 13.49 16.19
N ARG A 154 -20.17 12.48 16.09
CA ARG A 154 -18.72 12.66 15.96
C ARG A 154 -18.24 12.77 14.52
N LEU A 155 -19.10 12.41 13.56
CA LEU A 155 -18.76 12.38 12.14
C LEU A 155 -19.49 13.48 11.36
N ARG A 156 -18.72 14.30 10.66
CA ARG A 156 -19.23 15.15 9.60
C ARG A 156 -19.22 14.37 8.29
N LEU A 157 -20.40 13.93 7.84
CA LEU A 157 -20.57 13.28 6.53
C LEU A 157 -20.85 14.35 5.48
N GLU A 158 -19.87 14.65 4.62
CA GLU A 158 -20.03 15.65 3.58
C GLU A 158 -20.71 15.07 2.35
N ASP A 159 -21.74 15.76 1.86
CA ASP A 159 -22.51 15.38 0.68
C ASP A 159 -22.14 16.19 -0.57
N SER A 160 -21.35 17.26 -0.43
CA SER A 160 -21.02 18.19 -1.52
C SER A 160 -22.26 18.69 -2.29
N GLY A 161 -23.42 18.78 -1.63
CA GLY A 161 -24.69 19.16 -2.25
C GLY A 161 -25.47 18.01 -2.91
N ASP A 162 -25.01 16.77 -2.80
CA ASP A 162 -25.69 15.56 -3.30
C ASP A 162 -26.11 14.63 -2.15
N PRO A 163 -27.38 14.65 -1.73
CA PRO A 163 -27.89 13.83 -0.63
C PRO A 163 -27.67 12.32 -0.80
N ALA A 164 -27.48 11.83 -2.04
CA ALA A 164 -27.19 10.41 -2.27
C ALA A 164 -25.83 10.00 -1.66
N ARG A 165 -24.85 10.93 -1.62
CA ARG A 165 -23.53 10.72 -1.03
C ARG A 165 -23.60 10.49 0.47
N SER A 166 -24.22 11.42 1.21
CA SER A 166 -24.39 11.24 2.66
C SER A 166 -25.28 10.05 3.00
N ALA A 167 -26.29 9.75 2.18
CA ALA A 167 -27.09 8.54 2.35
C ALA A 167 -26.26 7.26 2.19
N ALA A 168 -25.35 7.19 1.21
CA ALA A 168 -24.45 6.05 1.03
C ALA A 168 -23.48 5.88 2.20
N LEU A 169 -22.87 6.98 2.70
CA LEU A 169 -22.00 6.94 3.88
C LEU A 169 -22.76 6.50 5.13
N LYS A 170 -23.99 7.00 5.37
CA LYS A 170 -24.83 6.56 6.50
C LYS A 170 -25.15 5.07 6.41
N ARG A 171 -25.47 4.55 5.22
CA ARG A 171 -25.66 3.10 5.03
C ARG A 171 -24.38 2.32 5.34
N ALA A 172 -23.23 2.78 4.86
CA ALA A 172 -21.95 2.14 5.16
C ALA A 172 -21.66 2.12 6.66
N VAL A 173 -21.87 3.24 7.37
CA VAL A 173 -21.73 3.30 8.84
C VAL A 173 -22.62 2.27 9.53
N ARG A 174 -23.90 2.18 9.15
CA ARG A 174 -24.82 1.16 9.71
C ARG A 174 -24.31 -0.25 9.49
N SER A 175 -23.92 -0.57 8.27
CA SER A 175 -23.38 -1.89 7.92
C SER A 175 -22.11 -2.22 8.71
N VAL A 176 -21.24 -1.23 8.97
CA VAL A 176 -20.09 -1.44 9.86
C VAL A 176 -20.57 -1.75 11.29
N LEU A 177 -21.54 -1.02 11.82
CA LEU A 177 -22.07 -1.23 13.18
C LEU A 177 -22.88 -2.53 13.35
N GLU A 178 -23.31 -3.17 12.26
CA GLU A 178 -23.88 -4.52 12.30
C GLU A 178 -22.83 -5.57 12.69
N THR A 179 -21.54 -5.26 12.51
CA THR A 179 -20.42 -6.15 12.85
C THR A 179 -19.93 -5.97 14.29
N PRO A 180 -19.54 -7.04 15.01
CA PRO A 180 -18.92 -6.92 16.33
C PRO A 180 -17.68 -6.02 16.35
N THR A 181 -16.81 -6.11 15.34
CA THR A 181 -15.61 -5.27 15.23
C THR A 181 -15.97 -3.81 15.04
N GLY A 182 -16.90 -3.50 14.13
CA GLY A 182 -17.34 -2.13 13.90
C GLY A 182 -17.94 -1.48 15.14
N ARG A 183 -18.74 -2.22 15.93
CA ARG A 183 -19.27 -1.70 17.21
C ARG A 183 -18.15 -1.38 18.21
N GLY A 184 -17.26 -2.33 18.47
CA GLY A 184 -16.19 -2.14 19.44
C GLY A 184 -15.24 -0.99 19.06
N MET A 185 -14.99 -0.80 17.76
CA MET A 185 -14.19 0.33 17.28
C MET A 185 -14.93 1.66 17.34
N ALA A 186 -16.23 1.68 17.02
CA ALA A 186 -17.06 2.89 17.16
C ALA A 186 -17.16 3.35 18.61
N GLU A 187 -17.30 2.42 19.55
CA GLU A 187 -17.30 2.72 20.99
C GLU A 187 -15.97 3.36 21.43
N GLN A 188 -14.83 2.83 20.99
CA GLN A 188 -13.52 3.44 21.24
C GLN A 188 -13.41 4.84 20.62
N PHE A 189 -13.82 5.01 19.36
CA PHE A 189 -13.81 6.28 18.65
C PHE A 189 -14.61 7.36 19.42
N ILE A 190 -15.79 7.01 19.92
CA ILE A 190 -16.63 7.90 20.71
C ILE A 190 -16.02 8.18 22.09
N ALA A 191 -15.48 7.15 22.75
CA ALA A 191 -14.91 7.25 24.10
C ALA A 191 -13.65 8.12 24.13
N GLU A 192 -12.82 8.05 23.09
CA GLU A 192 -11.61 8.87 22.95
C GLU A 192 -11.89 10.27 22.41
N GLY A 193 -13.16 10.58 22.13
CA GLY A 193 -13.59 11.90 21.69
C GLY A 193 -13.14 12.24 20.27
N VAL A 194 -12.79 11.25 19.45
CA VAL A 194 -12.31 11.45 18.09
C VAL A 194 -13.38 12.16 17.26
N LEU A 195 -12.95 13.13 16.46
CA LEU A 195 -13.77 13.81 15.47
C LEU A 195 -13.33 13.38 14.07
N GLY A 196 -14.29 13.16 13.18
CA GLY A 196 -14.00 12.74 11.81
C GLY A 196 -14.82 13.47 10.77
N THR A 197 -14.22 13.72 9.61
CA THR A 197 -14.92 14.13 8.39
C THR A 197 -14.83 12.99 7.39
N VAL A 198 -15.96 12.58 6.79
CA VAL A 198 -15.99 11.54 5.76
C VAL A 198 -16.67 12.10 4.52
N ARG A 199 -16.02 12.01 3.35
CA ARG A 199 -16.55 12.51 2.09
C ARG A 199 -16.19 11.62 0.91
N PHE A 200 -16.94 11.75 -0.18
CA PHE A 200 -16.54 11.20 -1.47
C PHE A 200 -15.73 12.22 -2.28
N GLU A 201 -14.67 11.76 -2.94
CA GLU A 201 -13.78 12.58 -3.75
C GLU A 201 -13.35 11.84 -5.03
N THR A 202 -13.15 12.57 -6.12
CA THR A 202 -12.63 11.99 -7.37
C THR A 202 -11.15 11.71 -7.23
N PHE A 203 -10.74 10.48 -7.47
CA PHE A 203 -9.32 10.12 -7.50
C PHE A 203 -8.81 10.08 -8.94
N GLU A 204 -7.63 10.68 -9.15
CA GLU A 204 -7.00 10.68 -10.47
C GLU A 204 -6.74 9.24 -10.95
N GLY A 205 -7.02 9.00 -12.23
CA GLY A 205 -6.85 7.68 -12.85
C GLY A 205 -7.94 6.66 -12.49
N SER A 206 -8.91 7.02 -11.64
CA SER A 206 -10.06 6.15 -11.34
C SER A 206 -10.94 5.91 -12.55
N ARG A 207 -11.34 4.65 -12.75
CA ARG A 207 -12.14 4.21 -13.90
C ARG A 207 -13.14 3.14 -13.49
N LEU A 208 -14.39 3.33 -13.91
CA LEU A 208 -15.43 2.30 -13.88
C LEU A 208 -15.26 1.34 -15.06
N TYR A 209 -15.48 0.05 -14.83
CA TYR A 209 -15.50 -0.96 -15.88
C TYR A 209 -16.40 -2.14 -15.51
N ASP A 210 -16.87 -2.87 -16.52
CA ASP A 210 -17.67 -4.08 -16.35
C ASP A 210 -16.77 -5.32 -16.26
N ALA A 211 -16.91 -6.08 -15.19
CA ALA A 211 -16.16 -7.28 -14.90
C ALA A 211 -17.10 -8.39 -14.47
N ASN A 212 -17.15 -9.49 -15.23
CA ASN A 212 -18.06 -10.62 -14.98
C ASN A 212 -19.54 -10.21 -14.85
N GLY A 213 -19.98 -9.23 -15.67
CA GLY A 213 -21.34 -8.70 -15.63
C GLY A 213 -21.64 -7.79 -14.44
N ARG A 214 -20.62 -7.39 -13.68
CA ARG A 214 -20.72 -6.42 -12.58
C ARG A 214 -19.95 -5.15 -12.90
N ARG A 215 -20.52 -4.00 -12.59
CA ARG A 215 -19.84 -2.71 -12.68
C ARG A 215 -19.02 -2.46 -11.42
N ILE A 216 -17.70 -2.39 -11.57
CA ILE A 216 -16.72 -2.15 -10.50
C ILE A 216 -15.80 -0.98 -10.89
N PHE A 217 -14.89 -0.56 -10.02
CA PHE A 217 -13.86 0.43 -10.37
C PHE A 217 -12.43 -0.06 -10.09
N TYR A 218 -11.46 0.53 -10.79
CA TYR A 218 -10.03 0.33 -10.57
C TYR A 218 -9.39 1.65 -10.18
N ALA A 219 -9.01 1.78 -8.90
CA ALA A 219 -8.29 2.91 -8.31
C ALA A 219 -8.03 2.66 -6.82
N PRO A 220 -7.26 3.55 -6.14
CA PRO A 220 -7.30 3.63 -4.69
C PRO A 220 -8.75 3.78 -4.21
N ARG A 221 -9.09 3.08 -3.12
CA ARG A 221 -10.47 3.00 -2.62
C ARG A 221 -10.79 4.16 -1.69
N ALA A 222 -9.84 4.55 -0.86
CA ALA A 222 -9.96 5.67 0.05
C ALA A 222 -8.56 6.09 0.57
N PHE A 223 -8.53 7.20 1.31
CA PHE A 223 -7.38 7.67 2.08
C PHE A 223 -7.83 8.28 3.40
N THR A 224 -6.97 8.20 4.41
CA THR A 224 -7.14 8.89 5.70
C THR A 224 -6.01 9.86 5.96
N ASP A 225 -6.36 11.10 6.28
CA ASP A 225 -5.44 12.18 6.62
C ASP A 225 -5.74 12.73 8.03
N TRP A 226 -4.71 13.24 8.71
CA TRP A 226 -4.86 13.98 9.96
C TRP A 226 -4.92 15.49 9.70
N LYS A 227 -5.89 16.21 10.29
CA LYS A 227 -6.10 17.65 10.11
C LYS A 227 -5.97 18.44 11.42
N ASN A 228 -5.05 18.04 12.30
CA ASN A 228 -4.77 18.66 13.62
C ASN A 228 -5.86 18.55 14.69
N ASP A 229 -7.14 18.67 14.33
CA ASP A 229 -8.27 18.60 15.26
C ASP A 229 -9.29 17.50 14.89
N HIS A 230 -9.13 16.86 13.73
CA HIS A 230 -9.97 15.75 13.29
C HIS A 230 -9.25 14.86 12.28
N VAL A 231 -9.83 13.68 12.03
CA VAL A 231 -9.42 12.78 10.94
C VAL A 231 -10.27 13.04 9.71
N GLU A 232 -9.66 13.15 8.53
CA GLU A 232 -10.36 13.29 7.25
C GLU A 232 -10.25 11.97 6.48
N VAL A 233 -11.39 11.36 6.19
CA VAL A 233 -11.50 10.15 5.36
C VAL A 233 -12.09 10.54 4.00
N ARG A 234 -11.33 10.30 2.95
CA ARG A 234 -11.71 10.54 1.56
C ARG A 234 -11.99 9.20 0.90
N MET A 235 -13.26 8.93 0.62
CA MET A 235 -13.71 7.74 -0.11
C MET A 235 -13.71 8.02 -1.61
N ASN A 236 -13.34 7.06 -2.45
CA ASN A 236 -13.40 7.25 -3.90
C ASN A 236 -14.86 7.41 -4.37
N LEU A 237 -15.15 8.50 -5.08
CA LEU A 237 -16.47 8.82 -5.60
C LEU A 237 -17.02 7.74 -6.55
N ASP A 238 -16.15 7.01 -7.24
CA ASP A 238 -16.55 5.96 -8.19
C ASP A 238 -17.27 4.79 -7.52
N TYR A 239 -17.18 4.62 -6.20
CA TYR A 239 -18.06 3.70 -5.47
C TYR A 239 -19.52 3.90 -5.87
N LEU A 240 -19.98 5.14 -5.97
CA LEU A 240 -21.37 5.45 -6.29
C LEU A 240 -21.78 5.07 -7.72
N GLY A 241 -20.81 4.87 -8.61
CA GLY A 241 -21.01 4.41 -9.98
C GLY A 241 -20.95 2.88 -10.17
N THR A 242 -20.67 2.12 -9.11
CA THR A 242 -20.64 0.65 -9.14
C THR A 242 -22.00 0.02 -8.88
N ASP A 243 -22.13 -1.27 -9.11
CA ASP A 243 -23.36 -1.99 -8.75
C ASP A 243 -23.64 -1.94 -7.26
N ALA A 244 -24.92 -1.92 -6.88
CA ALA A 244 -25.35 -1.88 -5.48
C ALA A 244 -24.70 -2.97 -4.63
N GLN A 245 -24.57 -4.19 -5.17
CA GLN A 245 -23.90 -5.27 -4.46
C GLN A 245 -22.42 -4.98 -4.20
N PHE A 246 -21.70 -4.37 -5.16
CA PHE A 246 -20.29 -3.98 -4.93
C PHE A 246 -20.19 -2.86 -3.90
N GLN A 247 -21.10 -1.88 -3.94
CA GLN A 247 -21.15 -0.82 -2.93
C GLN A 247 -21.40 -1.37 -1.52
N GLU A 248 -22.44 -2.19 -1.36
CA GLU A 248 -22.76 -2.84 -0.08
C GLU A 248 -21.62 -3.73 0.40
N GLN A 249 -20.88 -4.33 -0.54
CA GLN A 249 -19.72 -5.17 -0.25
C GLN A 249 -18.49 -4.34 0.14
N ASP A 250 -17.89 -3.62 -0.77
CA ASP A 250 -16.56 -3.06 -0.56
C ASP A 250 -16.56 -1.76 0.26
N LEU A 251 -17.65 -0.99 0.28
CA LEU A 251 -17.66 0.32 0.93
C LEU A 251 -17.59 0.24 2.47
N PRO A 252 -18.41 -0.56 3.19
CA PRO A 252 -18.33 -0.65 4.65
C PRO A 252 -16.95 -1.10 5.20
N PRO A 253 -16.31 -2.19 4.73
CA PRO A 253 -15.00 -2.60 5.24
C PRO A 253 -13.90 -1.60 4.86
N THR A 254 -13.99 -0.96 3.69
CA THR A 254 -13.08 0.15 3.35
C THR A 254 -13.26 1.30 4.32
N LEU A 255 -14.50 1.70 4.63
CA LEU A 255 -14.76 2.76 5.62
C LEU A 255 -14.22 2.39 7.00
N ALA A 256 -14.37 1.14 7.44
CA ALA A 256 -13.82 0.68 8.73
C ALA A 256 -12.29 0.69 8.75
N HIS A 257 -11.65 0.27 7.65
CA HIS A 257 -10.21 0.36 7.45
C HIS A 257 -9.71 1.80 7.64
N GLU A 258 -10.32 2.74 6.93
CA GLU A 258 -9.92 4.15 6.99
C GLU A 258 -10.25 4.78 8.35
N LEU A 259 -11.50 4.73 8.76
CA LEU A 259 -11.98 5.49 9.91
C LEU A 259 -11.43 4.94 11.24
N PHE A 260 -11.43 3.62 11.41
CA PHE A 260 -11.04 2.99 12.67
C PHE A 260 -9.62 2.41 12.62
N GLY A 261 -9.20 1.89 11.46
CA GLY A 261 -7.86 1.38 11.27
C GLY A 261 -6.80 2.48 11.26
N HIS A 262 -7.00 3.50 10.42
CA HIS A 262 -6.11 4.66 10.35
C HIS A 262 -6.54 5.78 11.30
N GLY A 263 -7.80 6.24 11.20
CA GLY A 263 -8.27 7.45 11.89
C GLY A 263 -8.08 7.40 13.41
N LEU A 264 -8.57 6.36 14.06
CA LEU A 264 -8.42 6.20 15.52
C LEU A 264 -6.94 6.20 15.96
N TRP A 265 -6.05 5.60 15.18
CA TRP A 265 -4.63 5.55 15.51
C TRP A 265 -3.88 6.83 15.17
N TYR A 266 -4.26 7.55 14.11
CA TYR A 266 -3.77 8.90 13.85
C TYR A 266 -4.13 9.84 15.01
N TRP A 267 -5.35 9.76 15.55
CA TRP A 267 -5.77 10.53 16.72
C TRP A 267 -4.88 10.25 17.94
N ARG A 268 -4.69 8.96 18.28
CA ARG A 268 -3.82 8.54 19.40
C ARG A 268 -2.37 8.98 19.18
N ALA A 269 -1.84 8.80 17.98
CA ALA A 269 -0.48 9.20 17.63
C ALA A 269 -0.27 10.71 17.70
N ALA A 270 -1.25 11.51 17.26
CA ALA A 270 -1.20 12.96 17.37
C ALA A 270 -1.19 13.42 18.84
N ALA A 271 -2.05 12.84 19.68
CA ALA A 271 -2.11 13.16 21.10
C ALA A 271 -0.80 12.89 21.85
N GLU A 272 0.04 11.99 21.32
CA GLU A 272 1.32 11.59 21.92
C GLU A 272 2.53 12.08 21.11
N ASN A 273 2.37 13.03 20.19
CA ASN A 273 3.43 13.57 19.32
C ASN A 273 4.20 12.49 18.51
N ALA A 274 3.58 11.35 18.27
CA ALA A 274 4.13 10.21 17.55
C ALA A 274 3.59 10.08 16.11
N LEU A 275 2.89 11.11 15.61
CA LEU A 275 2.18 11.09 14.33
C LEU A 275 3.07 10.71 13.14
N GLN A 276 4.24 11.34 13.01
CA GLN A 276 5.15 11.09 11.90
C GLN A 276 5.73 9.66 11.97
N ALA A 277 6.08 9.19 13.16
CA ALA A 277 6.56 7.82 13.34
C ALA A 277 5.45 6.80 13.05
N PHE A 278 4.20 7.08 13.45
CA PHE A 278 3.05 6.26 13.13
C PHE A 278 2.80 6.20 11.62
N HIS A 279 2.87 7.33 10.91
CA HIS A 279 2.73 7.35 9.46
C HIS A 279 3.74 6.44 8.75
N HIS A 280 4.97 6.36 9.28
CA HIS A 280 6.03 5.49 8.78
C HIS A 280 6.07 4.10 9.44
N HIS A 281 5.11 3.75 10.30
CA HIS A 281 5.11 2.44 10.94
C HIS A 281 4.36 1.42 10.08
N GLU A 282 4.93 0.24 9.86
CA GLU A 282 4.34 -0.78 8.98
C GLU A 282 2.96 -1.28 9.47
N LEU A 283 2.73 -1.20 10.79
CA LEU A 283 1.43 -1.56 11.38
C LEU A 283 0.34 -0.51 11.18
N ASN A 284 0.64 0.70 10.69
CA ASN A 284 -0.38 1.68 10.34
C ASN A 284 -1.37 1.08 9.33
N GLU A 285 -0.87 0.67 8.17
CA GLU A 285 -1.69 -0.07 7.20
C GLU A 285 -2.12 -1.43 7.75
N THR A 286 -1.20 -2.21 8.30
CA THR A 286 -1.47 -3.62 8.59
C THR A 286 -2.62 -3.77 9.58
N ASN A 287 -2.63 -2.94 10.62
CA ASN A 287 -3.76 -2.89 11.54
C ASN A 287 -5.03 -2.41 10.85
N ALA A 288 -4.97 -1.40 9.97
CA ALA A 288 -6.13 -0.94 9.23
C ALA A 288 -6.73 -2.03 8.31
N ARG A 289 -5.88 -2.78 7.61
CA ARG A 289 -6.28 -3.97 6.84
C ARG A 289 -6.97 -5.00 7.71
N LEU A 290 -6.39 -5.32 8.86
CA LEU A 290 -6.98 -6.29 9.78
C LEU A 290 -8.37 -5.85 10.27
N VAL A 291 -8.57 -4.56 10.57
CA VAL A 291 -9.88 -4.02 10.92
C VAL A 291 -10.86 -4.15 9.76
N GLY A 292 -10.47 -3.73 8.55
CA GLY A 292 -11.30 -3.86 7.35
C GLY A 292 -11.67 -5.31 7.03
N TRP A 293 -10.71 -6.24 7.12
CA TRP A 293 -10.92 -7.67 6.87
C TRP A 293 -11.81 -8.34 7.92
N LEU A 294 -11.68 -7.96 9.20
CA LEU A 294 -12.59 -8.43 10.25
C LEU A 294 -14.02 -8.00 9.96
N VAL A 295 -14.24 -6.72 9.64
CA VAL A 295 -15.57 -6.21 9.28
C VAL A 295 -16.11 -6.93 8.04
N ASP A 296 -15.29 -7.08 6.99
CA ASP A 296 -15.71 -7.78 5.78
C ASP A 296 -16.13 -9.24 6.05
N PHE A 297 -15.37 -9.96 6.87
CA PHE A 297 -15.68 -11.34 7.24
C PHE A 297 -16.94 -11.43 8.11
N GLU A 298 -17.09 -10.54 9.10
CA GLU A 298 -18.24 -10.49 10.01
C GLU A 298 -19.56 -10.17 9.30
N MET A 299 -19.52 -9.62 8.07
CA MET A 299 -20.69 -9.40 7.22
C MET A 299 -21.11 -10.66 6.43
N ASP A 300 -20.77 -11.85 6.93
CA ASP A 300 -21.08 -13.18 6.37
C ASP A 300 -20.62 -13.39 4.92
N ARG A 301 -19.40 -12.96 4.61
CA ARG A 301 -18.89 -12.99 3.24
C ARG A 301 -17.93 -14.14 3.03
N ALA A 302 -18.04 -14.76 1.86
CA ALA A 302 -16.99 -15.63 1.35
C ALA A 302 -15.71 -14.79 1.27
N PHE A 303 -14.78 -15.08 2.17
CA PHE A 303 -13.56 -14.32 2.32
C PHE A 303 -12.64 -14.55 1.12
N GLU A 304 -12.78 -13.71 0.10
CA GLU A 304 -12.08 -13.84 -1.18
C GLU A 304 -10.81 -12.98 -1.25
N GLU A 305 -10.45 -12.28 -0.16
CA GLU A 305 -9.30 -11.37 -0.18
C GLU A 305 -7.97 -12.12 0.03
N SER A 306 -7.33 -12.42 -1.10
CA SER A 306 -5.97 -12.96 -1.22
C SER A 306 -4.93 -12.32 -0.30
N GLY A 307 -5.01 -11.00 -0.07
CA GLY A 307 -4.07 -10.29 0.78
C GLY A 307 -4.11 -10.76 2.23
N ALA A 308 -5.30 -11.05 2.74
CA ALA A 308 -5.47 -11.54 4.09
C ALA A 308 -4.99 -12.98 4.25
N TRP A 309 -5.23 -13.84 3.26
CA TRP A 309 -4.70 -15.21 3.27
C TRP A 309 -3.17 -15.20 3.29
N GLY A 310 -2.54 -14.38 2.45
CA GLY A 310 -1.09 -14.21 2.45
C GLY A 310 -0.55 -13.69 3.78
N TYR A 311 -1.24 -12.72 4.40
CA TYR A 311 -0.87 -12.21 5.71
C TYR A 311 -1.00 -13.27 6.81
N LEU A 312 -2.12 -14.00 6.88
CA LEU A 312 -2.34 -15.02 7.92
C LEU A 312 -1.39 -16.21 7.80
N GLN A 313 -0.91 -16.52 6.59
CA GLN A 313 0.04 -17.62 6.37
C GLN A 313 1.44 -17.29 6.86
N ASP A 314 1.97 -16.11 6.50
CA ASP A 314 3.28 -15.64 6.94
C ASP A 314 3.27 -14.10 7.00
N PRO A 315 2.89 -13.49 8.15
CA PRO A 315 2.82 -12.05 8.30
C PRO A 315 4.16 -11.36 7.99
N ALA A 316 5.27 -11.96 8.39
CA ALA A 316 6.59 -11.37 8.24
C ALA A 316 7.02 -11.38 6.77
N GLN A 317 6.77 -12.46 6.03
CA GLN A 317 7.02 -12.51 4.58
C GLN A 317 6.09 -11.56 3.83
N PHE A 318 4.81 -11.48 4.20
CA PHE A 318 3.87 -10.55 3.59
C PHE A 318 4.36 -9.11 3.69
N LEU A 319 4.77 -8.65 4.89
CA LEU A 319 5.25 -7.29 5.11
C LEU A 319 6.59 -7.02 4.39
N ARG A 320 7.53 -7.98 4.41
CA ARG A 320 8.77 -7.88 3.63
C ARG A 320 8.48 -7.74 2.12
N ASN A 321 7.50 -8.48 1.61
CA ASN A 321 7.11 -8.40 0.20
C ASN A 321 6.48 -7.05 -0.14
N LEU A 322 5.66 -6.46 0.73
CA LEU A 322 5.10 -5.12 0.52
C LEU A 322 6.21 -4.07 0.39
N LYS A 323 7.21 -4.10 1.28
CA LYS A 323 8.38 -3.19 1.27
C LYS A 323 9.21 -3.27 -0.03
N LEU A 324 9.13 -4.39 -0.75
CA LEU A 324 9.83 -4.64 -2.02
C LEU A 324 8.89 -4.67 -3.23
N ARG A 325 7.66 -4.17 -3.10
CA ARG A 325 6.69 -4.12 -4.21
C ARG A 325 6.01 -2.77 -4.33
N LEU A 326 5.92 -2.00 -3.24
CA LEU A 326 5.15 -0.77 -3.22
C LEU A 326 6.03 0.36 -2.63
N PRO A 327 6.26 1.46 -3.39
CA PRO A 327 7.11 2.58 -2.96
C PRO A 327 6.80 3.12 -1.57
N TYR A 328 5.50 3.31 -1.27
CA TYR A 328 5.06 3.75 0.05
C TYR A 328 5.58 2.87 1.20
N TYR A 329 5.48 1.54 1.09
CA TYR A 329 5.94 0.63 2.15
C TYR A 329 7.46 0.56 2.24
N ALA A 330 8.18 0.88 1.17
CA ALA A 330 9.65 0.89 1.21
C ALA A 330 10.21 1.91 2.22
N LEU A 331 9.40 2.88 2.68
CA LEU A 331 9.77 3.84 3.72
C LEU A 331 9.08 3.57 5.07
N THR A 332 8.51 2.38 5.26
CA THR A 332 7.91 1.97 6.52
C THR A 332 8.87 1.15 7.38
N PHE A 333 8.64 1.16 8.69
CA PHE A 333 9.48 0.54 9.69
C PHE A 333 8.64 -0.35 10.63
N SER A 334 9.18 -1.51 10.98
CA SER A 334 8.80 -2.22 12.21
C SER A 334 9.39 -1.51 13.44
N ASN A 335 8.97 -1.89 14.65
CA ASN A 335 9.56 -1.37 15.87
C ASN A 335 11.08 -1.63 15.98
N GLU A 336 11.54 -2.80 15.54
CA GLU A 336 12.98 -3.12 15.50
C GLU A 336 13.74 -2.24 14.50
N GLU A 337 13.12 -1.92 13.37
CA GLU A 337 13.71 -1.05 12.35
C GLU A 337 13.67 0.43 12.78
N LEU A 338 12.63 0.88 13.51
CA LEU A 338 12.59 2.24 14.07
C LEU A 338 13.76 2.51 15.02
N ALA A 339 14.23 1.50 15.74
CA ALA A 339 15.40 1.64 16.62
C ALA A 339 16.70 1.86 15.83
N ARG A 340 16.75 1.49 14.54
CA ARG A 340 17.92 1.57 13.66
C ARG A 340 17.50 1.93 12.22
N PRO A 341 16.88 3.10 12.01
CA PRO A 341 16.13 3.37 10.78
C PRO A 341 17.05 3.51 9.55
N LEU A 342 18.23 4.12 9.71
CA LEU A 342 19.21 4.21 8.62
C LEU A 342 19.72 2.83 8.20
N GLU A 343 20.07 1.96 9.16
CA GLU A 343 20.52 0.59 8.87
C GLU A 343 19.43 -0.20 8.13
N ALA A 344 18.17 -0.06 8.56
CA ALA A 344 17.03 -0.69 7.91
C ALA A 344 16.85 -0.21 6.46
N LEU A 345 16.91 1.10 6.21
CA LEU A 345 16.82 1.66 4.87
C LEU A 345 18.00 1.24 3.97
N GLU A 346 19.23 1.21 4.49
CA GLU A 346 20.42 0.78 3.75
C GLU A 346 20.32 -0.70 3.34
N SER A 347 19.92 -1.57 4.28
CA SER A 347 19.64 -2.99 4.00
C SER A 347 18.58 -3.13 2.92
N ARG A 348 17.50 -2.34 2.99
CA ARG A 348 16.41 -2.34 2.03
C ARG A 348 16.84 -1.86 0.65
N LEU A 349 17.70 -0.85 0.57
CA LEU A 349 18.29 -0.37 -0.69
C LEU A 349 19.10 -1.46 -1.39
N VAL A 350 19.91 -2.22 -0.63
CA VAL A 350 20.66 -3.37 -1.16
C VAL A 350 19.72 -4.44 -1.68
N ALA A 351 18.68 -4.79 -0.92
CA ALA A 351 17.69 -5.79 -1.32
C ALA A 351 16.90 -5.37 -2.57
N ALA A 352 16.50 -4.09 -2.66
CA ALA A 352 15.78 -3.54 -3.81
C ALA A 352 16.64 -3.57 -5.09
N ARG A 353 17.93 -3.18 -5.01
CA ARG A 353 18.88 -3.28 -6.13
C ARG A 353 19.06 -4.73 -6.59
N ALA A 354 19.27 -5.66 -5.65
CA ALA A 354 19.41 -7.08 -5.97
C ALA A 354 18.15 -7.67 -6.62
N LYS A 355 16.96 -7.24 -6.19
CA LYS A 355 15.69 -7.65 -6.81
C LYS A 355 15.54 -7.06 -8.22
N ARG A 356 15.85 -5.77 -8.41
CA ARG A 356 15.85 -5.11 -9.72
C ARG A 356 16.74 -5.84 -10.72
N ASP A 357 17.97 -6.16 -10.33
CA ASP A 357 18.92 -6.88 -11.19
C ASP A 357 18.44 -8.29 -11.54
N ARG A 358 17.81 -8.98 -10.58
CA ARG A 358 17.18 -10.28 -10.83
C ARG A 358 16.04 -10.17 -11.85
N LEU A 359 15.14 -9.20 -11.69
CA LEU A 359 14.04 -8.97 -12.63
C LEU A 359 14.55 -8.68 -14.04
N ASP A 360 15.64 -7.90 -14.16
CA ASP A 360 16.25 -7.59 -15.46
C ASP A 360 16.84 -8.86 -16.12
N ALA A 361 17.50 -9.71 -15.33
CA ALA A 361 18.01 -11.00 -15.79
C ALA A 361 16.88 -11.98 -16.16
N GLU A 362 15.81 -12.04 -15.36
CA GLU A 362 14.63 -12.86 -15.62
C GLU A 362 13.91 -12.40 -16.88
N LEU A 363 13.77 -11.08 -17.12
CA LEU A 363 13.23 -10.52 -18.35
C LEU A 363 14.09 -10.88 -19.57
N ALA A 364 15.41 -10.77 -19.46
CA ALA A 364 16.32 -11.18 -20.54
C ALA A 364 16.20 -12.68 -20.85
N ASN A 365 16.16 -13.52 -19.81
CA ASN A 365 15.97 -14.96 -19.95
C ASN A 365 14.60 -15.30 -20.55
N HIS A 366 13.54 -14.66 -20.09
CA HIS A 366 12.18 -14.83 -20.60
C HIS A 366 12.09 -14.47 -22.09
N ARG A 367 12.70 -13.36 -22.51
CA ARG A 367 12.78 -12.97 -23.93
C ARG A 367 13.53 -13.97 -24.80
N SER A 368 14.54 -14.66 -24.26
CA SER A 368 15.32 -15.65 -25.00
C SER A 368 14.45 -16.79 -25.53
N TRP A 369 13.32 -17.11 -24.87
CA TRP A 369 12.39 -18.14 -25.33
C TRP A 369 11.71 -17.80 -26.66
N ASN A 370 11.63 -16.54 -27.07
CA ASN A 370 11.13 -16.20 -28.40
C ASN A 370 12.00 -16.82 -29.50
N SER A 371 13.32 -16.86 -29.32
CA SER A 371 14.24 -17.50 -30.26
C SER A 371 14.02 -19.01 -30.35
N VAL A 372 13.62 -19.64 -29.25
CA VAL A 372 13.25 -21.07 -29.21
C VAL A 372 11.97 -21.31 -30.01
N ILE A 373 10.97 -20.44 -29.88
CA ILE A 373 9.75 -20.50 -30.70
C ILE A 373 10.10 -20.32 -32.19
N ASP A 374 10.89 -19.31 -32.52
CA ASP A 374 11.32 -19.01 -33.90
C ASP A 374 12.08 -20.20 -34.52
N HIS A 375 12.91 -20.88 -33.72
CA HIS A 375 13.59 -22.11 -34.12
C HIS A 375 12.61 -23.23 -34.48
N PHE A 376 11.59 -23.49 -33.65
CA PHE A 376 10.60 -24.52 -33.94
C PHE A 376 9.72 -24.19 -35.16
N VAL A 377 9.42 -22.92 -35.39
CA VAL A 377 8.73 -22.49 -36.60
C VAL A 377 9.62 -22.69 -37.83
N GLY A 378 10.87 -22.22 -37.77
CA GLY A 378 11.77 -22.21 -38.93
C GLY A 378 12.42 -23.55 -39.28
N LYS A 379 12.88 -24.31 -38.28
CA LYS A 379 13.64 -25.57 -38.49
C LYS A 379 12.75 -26.81 -38.46
N HIS A 380 11.69 -26.79 -37.66
CA HIS A 380 10.80 -27.92 -37.47
C HIS A 380 9.44 -27.77 -38.18
N GLY A 381 9.17 -26.61 -38.78
CA GLY A 381 7.94 -26.35 -39.53
C GLY A 381 6.68 -26.42 -38.68
N ILE A 382 6.79 -26.20 -37.36
CA ILE A 382 5.60 -26.12 -36.50
C ILE A 382 4.84 -24.84 -36.89
N ASP A 383 3.54 -24.98 -37.18
CA ASP A 383 2.67 -23.84 -37.52
C ASP A 383 2.74 -22.77 -36.41
N GLU A 384 3.13 -21.55 -36.79
CA GLU A 384 3.26 -20.39 -35.92
C GLU A 384 1.97 -20.12 -35.12
N ARG A 385 0.79 -20.42 -35.69
CA ARG A 385 -0.50 -20.24 -35.02
C ARG A 385 -0.62 -21.03 -33.73
N ARG A 386 0.13 -22.14 -33.58
CA ARG A 386 0.15 -22.94 -32.34
C ARG A 386 0.85 -22.23 -31.19
N PHE A 387 1.67 -21.22 -31.47
CA PHE A 387 2.36 -20.40 -30.46
C PHE A 387 1.69 -19.06 -30.20
N ALA A 388 0.58 -18.73 -30.87
CA ALA A 388 -0.03 -17.41 -30.81
C ALA A 388 -0.47 -17.03 -29.38
N GLN A 389 -1.09 -17.96 -28.65
CA GLN A 389 -1.44 -17.74 -27.25
C GLN A 389 -0.18 -17.58 -26.38
N LEU A 390 0.82 -18.44 -26.56
CA LEU A 390 2.05 -18.38 -25.79
C LEU A 390 2.78 -17.05 -25.98
N ARG A 391 2.90 -16.55 -27.21
CA ARG A 391 3.51 -15.23 -27.49
C ARG A 391 2.76 -14.09 -26.81
N ARG A 392 1.43 -14.12 -26.78
CA ARG A 392 0.64 -13.12 -26.03
C ARG A 392 0.95 -13.18 -24.54
N THR A 393 0.88 -14.36 -23.94
CA THR A 393 1.23 -14.55 -22.52
C THR A 393 2.66 -14.12 -22.21
N MET A 394 3.61 -14.40 -23.12
CA MET A 394 4.99 -13.93 -22.97
C MET A 394 5.09 -12.41 -23.05
N ALA A 395 4.38 -11.75 -23.97
CA ALA A 395 4.36 -10.29 -24.10
C ALA A 395 3.74 -9.62 -22.85
N ASP A 396 2.66 -10.18 -22.30
CA ASP A 396 2.05 -9.70 -21.07
C ASP A 396 3.02 -9.85 -19.88
N THR A 397 3.71 -11.00 -19.79
CA THR A 397 4.73 -11.24 -18.77
C THR A 397 5.94 -10.30 -18.93
N ASP A 398 6.35 -10.02 -20.17
CA ASP A 398 7.40 -9.04 -20.51
C ASP A 398 7.05 -7.64 -19.98
N GLN A 399 5.79 -7.23 -20.15
CA GLN A 399 5.31 -5.95 -19.67
C GLN A 399 5.26 -5.92 -18.14
N ASN A 400 4.76 -6.97 -17.49
CA ASN A 400 4.76 -7.09 -16.03
C ASN A 400 6.18 -6.94 -15.44
N TYR A 401 7.18 -7.60 -16.04
CA TYR A 401 8.57 -7.46 -15.62
C TYR A 401 9.07 -6.01 -15.74
N ARG A 402 8.75 -5.32 -16.84
CA ARG A 402 9.12 -3.90 -17.02
C ARG A 402 8.48 -3.02 -15.96
N ASP A 403 7.21 -3.24 -15.66
CA ASP A 403 6.49 -2.45 -14.66
C ASP A 403 7.04 -2.72 -13.25
N GLU A 404 7.42 -3.96 -12.93
CA GLU A 404 8.10 -4.29 -11.68
C GLU A 404 9.51 -3.67 -11.59
N ILE A 405 10.27 -3.65 -12.68
CA ILE A 405 11.59 -2.98 -12.73
C ILE A 405 11.41 -1.47 -12.49
N ALA A 406 10.48 -0.83 -13.17
CA ALA A 406 10.18 0.60 -12.96
C ALA A 406 9.76 0.89 -11.51
N THR A 407 8.99 -0.02 -10.90
CA THR A 407 8.62 0.05 -9.49
C THR A 407 9.85 -0.06 -8.58
N MET A 408 10.79 -0.95 -8.89
CA MET A 408 12.02 -1.08 -8.11
C MET A 408 12.90 0.16 -8.25
N ASP A 409 12.99 0.75 -9.44
CA ASP A 409 13.74 1.99 -9.67
C ASP A 409 13.16 3.15 -8.83
N ALA A 410 11.82 3.24 -8.74
CA ALA A 410 11.16 4.21 -7.85
C ALA A 410 11.49 3.95 -6.37
N ILE A 411 11.39 2.71 -5.90
CA ILE A 411 11.76 2.32 -4.52
C ILE A 411 13.23 2.67 -4.22
N ILE A 412 14.15 2.36 -5.14
CA ILE A 412 15.58 2.64 -4.99
C ILE A 412 15.78 4.15 -4.86
N SER A 413 15.15 4.95 -5.72
CA SER A 413 15.22 6.41 -5.68
C SER A 413 14.71 6.98 -4.36
N ASP A 414 13.53 6.54 -3.90
CA ASP A 414 12.90 7.05 -2.68
C ASP A 414 13.68 6.68 -1.42
N VAL A 415 14.16 5.43 -1.34
CA VAL A 415 14.96 4.95 -0.20
C VAL A 415 16.32 5.65 -0.17
N ASP A 416 17.04 5.73 -1.29
CA ASP A 416 18.34 6.40 -1.38
C ASP A 416 18.22 7.89 -1.07
N GLY A 417 17.20 8.56 -1.61
CA GLY A 417 16.89 9.95 -1.30
C GLY A 417 16.57 10.19 0.17
N THR A 418 15.84 9.27 0.81
CA THR A 418 15.53 9.35 2.25
C THR A 418 16.77 9.17 3.11
N ILE A 419 17.63 8.19 2.78
CA ILE A 419 18.93 7.99 3.44
C ILE A 419 19.77 9.27 3.32
N GLY A 420 19.86 9.84 2.12
CA GLY A 420 20.59 11.07 1.86
C GLY A 420 20.10 12.24 2.71
N ARG A 421 18.78 12.46 2.79
CA ARG A 421 18.18 13.50 3.64
C ARG A 421 18.50 13.28 5.11
N MET A 422 18.22 12.10 5.66
CA MET A 422 18.45 11.80 7.08
C MET A 422 19.93 11.95 7.49
N LYS A 423 20.87 11.61 6.59
CA LYS A 423 22.32 11.79 6.83
C LYS A 423 22.77 13.25 6.74
N ALA A 424 22.09 14.07 5.94
CA ALA A 424 22.42 15.48 5.74
C ALA A 424 21.81 16.40 6.81
N GLU A 425 20.79 15.95 7.53
CA GLU A 425 20.18 16.68 8.63
C GLU A 425 21.18 16.99 9.77
N PRO A 426 21.23 18.23 10.27
CA PRO A 426 21.94 18.55 11.50
C PRO A 426 21.49 17.61 12.62
N ASP A 427 22.46 17.06 13.36
CA ASP A 427 22.23 16.14 14.48
C ASP A 427 21.40 14.88 14.17
N ARG A 428 21.13 14.59 12.89
CA ARG A 428 20.28 13.48 12.43
C ARG A 428 18.93 13.44 13.12
N GLN A 429 18.24 14.58 13.13
CA GLN A 429 16.99 14.78 13.85
C GLN A 429 15.93 13.71 13.53
N SER A 430 15.69 13.39 12.26
CA SER A 430 14.72 12.36 11.86
C SER A 430 15.10 10.97 12.36
N GLU A 431 16.39 10.61 12.32
CA GLU A 431 16.88 9.33 12.87
C GLU A 431 16.58 9.24 14.37
N ARG A 432 16.91 10.28 15.13
CA ARG A 432 16.68 10.33 16.59
C ARG A 432 15.20 10.28 16.94
N TYR A 433 14.35 10.96 16.17
CA TYR A 433 12.90 10.94 16.38
C TYR A 433 12.32 9.53 16.18
N LEU A 434 12.72 8.83 15.12
CA LEU A 434 12.30 7.45 14.88
C LEU A 434 12.84 6.48 15.95
N GLN A 435 14.08 6.70 16.41
CA GLN A 435 14.67 5.92 17.52
C GLN A 435 13.91 6.13 18.84
N TRP A 436 13.51 7.35 19.15
CA TRP A 436 12.64 7.64 20.29
C TRP A 436 11.30 6.91 20.15
N ALA A 437 10.70 6.98 18.96
CA ALA A 437 9.42 6.33 18.68
C ALA A 437 9.47 4.81 18.87
N ALA A 438 10.60 4.15 18.57
CA ALA A 438 10.77 2.72 18.78
C ALA A 438 10.52 2.25 20.22
N ALA A 439 10.82 3.12 21.21
CA ALA A 439 10.60 2.84 22.62
C ALA A 439 9.26 3.41 23.16
N HIS A 440 8.49 4.09 22.31
CA HIS A 440 7.30 4.80 22.74
C HIS A 440 6.12 3.84 23.00
N PRO A 441 5.41 3.94 24.15
CA PRO A 441 4.36 2.98 24.54
C PRO A 441 3.21 2.83 23.53
N LEU A 442 2.95 3.86 22.72
CA LEU A 442 1.97 3.82 21.63
C LEU A 442 2.17 2.61 20.70
N PHE A 443 3.41 2.32 20.30
CA PHE A 443 3.68 1.27 19.31
C PHE A 443 3.54 -0.13 19.90
N ALA A 444 3.82 -0.30 21.19
CA ALA A 444 3.50 -1.54 21.90
C ALA A 444 1.98 -1.78 21.96
N ARG A 445 1.18 -0.72 22.16
CA ARG A 445 -0.30 -0.80 22.09
C ARG A 445 -0.78 -1.12 20.67
N LEU A 446 -0.20 -0.48 19.65
CA LEU A 446 -0.51 -0.75 18.25
C LEU A 446 -0.21 -2.21 17.86
N GLU A 447 0.94 -2.73 18.24
CA GLU A 447 1.29 -4.13 18.05
C GLU A 447 0.31 -5.08 18.75
N ALA A 448 -0.07 -4.78 20.01
CA ALA A 448 -1.02 -5.60 20.74
C ALA A 448 -2.39 -5.63 20.04
N ALA A 449 -2.86 -4.49 19.55
CA ALA A 449 -4.10 -4.40 18.78
C ALA A 449 -4.02 -5.17 17.45
N ALA A 450 -2.91 -5.03 16.71
CA ALA A 450 -2.71 -5.76 15.46
C ALA A 450 -2.65 -7.28 15.70
N ARG A 451 -1.93 -7.74 16.73
CA ARG A 451 -1.88 -9.16 17.10
C ARG A 451 -3.25 -9.71 17.48
N GLU A 452 -4.03 -8.95 18.26
CA GLU A 452 -5.38 -9.35 18.65
C GLU A 452 -6.32 -9.43 17.43
N ASN A 453 -6.27 -8.44 16.54
CA ASN A 453 -7.08 -8.46 15.32
C ASN A 453 -6.68 -9.62 14.38
N ALA A 454 -5.38 -9.90 14.24
CA ALA A 454 -4.88 -11.03 13.46
C ALA A 454 -5.32 -12.38 14.05
N ARG A 455 -5.26 -12.53 15.38
CA ARG A 455 -5.74 -13.72 16.08
C ARG A 455 -7.23 -13.94 15.83
N ARG A 456 -8.05 -12.90 16.02
CA ARG A 456 -9.50 -12.96 15.76
C ARG A 456 -9.80 -13.36 14.32
N LEU A 457 -9.12 -12.76 13.35
CA LEU A 457 -9.31 -13.06 11.94
C LEU A 457 -8.93 -14.51 11.62
N ALA A 458 -7.80 -14.99 12.13
CA ALA A 458 -7.37 -16.38 11.98
C ALA A 458 -8.40 -17.39 12.53
N GLU A 459 -8.97 -17.10 13.71
CA GLU A 459 -10.00 -17.94 14.32
C GLU A 459 -11.30 -17.98 13.49
N MET A 460 -11.70 -16.85 12.92
CA MET A 460 -12.86 -16.76 12.04
C MET A 460 -12.66 -17.57 10.76
N VAL A 461 -11.50 -17.37 10.12
CA VAL A 461 -11.08 -18.10 8.92
C VAL A 461 -11.08 -19.61 9.16
N ALA A 462 -10.46 -20.08 10.24
CA ALA A 462 -10.39 -21.50 10.57
C ALA A 462 -11.78 -22.14 10.76
N LYS A 463 -12.73 -21.38 11.35
CA LYS A 463 -14.13 -21.82 11.51
C LYS A 463 -14.84 -21.93 10.15
N ALA A 464 -14.66 -20.97 9.25
CA ALA A 464 -15.31 -21.00 7.94
C ALA A 464 -14.74 -22.07 7.00
N SER A 465 -13.42 -22.29 7.00
CA SER A 465 -12.80 -23.37 6.19
C SER A 465 -13.32 -24.76 6.56
N SER A 466 -13.70 -24.96 7.83
CA SER A 466 -14.31 -26.22 8.29
C SER A 466 -15.74 -26.43 7.76
N ALA A 467 -16.43 -25.37 7.32
CA ALA A 467 -17.77 -25.41 6.77
C ALA A 467 -17.82 -25.53 5.24
N SER A 468 -16.75 -25.11 4.54
CA SER A 468 -16.70 -25.06 3.07
C SER A 468 -15.99 -26.28 2.46
N ALA A 469 -16.58 -27.47 2.63
CA ALA A 469 -16.05 -28.74 2.10
C ALA A 469 -16.59 -29.10 0.69
N LEU A 470 -16.94 -28.12 -0.14
CA LEU A 470 -17.45 -28.35 -1.50
C LEU A 470 -16.71 -27.44 -2.50
N ALA A 471 -15.41 -27.68 -2.70
CA ALA A 471 -14.69 -27.07 -3.81
C ALA A 471 -15.21 -27.68 -5.13
N PRO A 472 -15.65 -26.87 -6.12
CA PRO A 472 -15.99 -27.38 -7.44
C PRO A 472 -14.74 -27.96 -8.09
N GLN A 473 -14.86 -29.19 -8.63
CA GLN A 473 -13.76 -29.78 -9.39
C GLN A 473 -13.47 -28.94 -10.63
N PRO A 474 -12.18 -28.72 -10.97
CA PRO A 474 -11.83 -28.02 -12.20
C PRO A 474 -12.40 -28.80 -13.39
N VAL A 475 -13.30 -28.16 -14.13
CA VAL A 475 -13.80 -28.68 -15.40
C VAL A 475 -12.59 -28.72 -16.34
N ALA A 476 -12.26 -29.90 -16.85
CA ALA A 476 -11.17 -30.06 -17.80
C ALA A 476 -11.40 -29.13 -19.00
N ALA A 477 -10.52 -28.15 -19.17
CA ALA A 477 -10.57 -27.25 -20.32
C ALA A 477 -10.49 -28.09 -21.61
N PRO A 478 -11.23 -27.73 -22.67
CA PRO A 478 -11.12 -28.40 -23.95
C PRO A 478 -9.66 -28.37 -24.43
N LYS A 479 -9.19 -29.47 -25.03
CA LYS A 479 -7.82 -29.56 -25.56
C LYS A 479 -7.65 -28.51 -26.67
N SER A 480 -6.92 -27.44 -26.35
CA SER A 480 -6.51 -26.41 -27.30
C SER A 480 -5.40 -26.96 -28.22
N ASP A 481 -5.38 -26.51 -29.48
CA ASP A 481 -4.29 -26.78 -30.43
C ASP A 481 -3.04 -25.91 -30.15
N GLN A 482 -3.20 -24.91 -29.27
CA GLN A 482 -2.16 -24.03 -28.76
C GLN A 482 -1.18 -24.79 -27.86
N LEU A 483 0.11 -24.52 -28.06
CA LEU A 483 1.19 -25.01 -27.23
C LEU A 483 1.30 -24.16 -25.97
N THR A 484 1.47 -24.84 -24.83
CA THR A 484 1.78 -24.20 -23.55
C THR A 484 3.28 -23.95 -23.39
N PHE A 485 3.68 -23.20 -22.36
CA PHE A 485 5.10 -23.05 -22.03
C PHE A 485 5.76 -24.39 -21.65
N ASP A 486 5.03 -25.27 -20.97
CA ASP A 486 5.51 -26.63 -20.65
C ASP A 486 5.71 -27.47 -21.92
N ASP A 487 4.83 -27.34 -22.91
CA ASP A 487 5.02 -27.96 -24.22
C ASP A 487 6.27 -27.44 -24.92
N LEU A 488 6.50 -26.12 -24.91
CA LEU A 488 7.71 -25.51 -25.48
C LEU A 488 8.98 -26.01 -24.77
N MET A 489 8.98 -26.06 -23.45
CA MET A 489 10.12 -26.58 -22.66
C MET A 489 10.39 -28.06 -22.94
N ARG A 490 9.34 -28.85 -23.17
CA ARG A 490 9.48 -30.26 -23.58
C ARG A 490 10.07 -30.36 -24.98
N LEU A 491 9.50 -29.64 -25.95
CA LEU A 491 9.99 -29.61 -27.33
C LEU A 491 11.47 -29.21 -27.37
N TYR A 492 11.84 -28.15 -26.66
CA TYR A 492 13.21 -27.65 -26.56
C TYR A 492 14.18 -28.71 -26.02
N ARG A 493 13.82 -29.38 -24.92
CA ARG A 493 14.63 -30.46 -24.33
C ARG A 493 14.81 -31.63 -25.29
N GLU A 494 13.73 -32.12 -25.89
CA GLU A 494 13.78 -33.22 -26.85
C GLU A 494 14.61 -32.87 -28.09
N ASP A 495 14.50 -31.65 -28.61
CA ASP A 495 15.29 -31.22 -29.77
C ASP A 495 16.77 -31.05 -29.43
N ARG A 496 17.11 -30.52 -28.24
CA ARG A 496 18.51 -30.45 -27.80
C ARG A 496 19.17 -31.82 -27.65
N GLU A 497 18.41 -32.80 -27.17
CA GLU A 497 18.89 -34.17 -27.00
C GLU A 497 19.07 -34.88 -28.36
N ARG A 498 18.09 -34.76 -29.25
CA ARG A 498 18.10 -35.46 -30.55
C ARG A 498 18.96 -34.75 -31.60
N HIS A 499 19.07 -33.44 -31.53
CA HIS A 499 19.67 -32.59 -32.54
C HIS A 499 20.56 -31.48 -31.92
N PRO A 500 21.62 -31.81 -31.17
CA PRO A 500 22.45 -30.82 -30.48
C PRO A 500 23.07 -29.77 -31.41
N GLY A 501 23.34 -30.12 -32.67
CA GLY A 501 23.89 -29.19 -33.68
C GLY A 501 22.94 -28.06 -34.08
N HIS A 502 21.65 -28.16 -33.74
CA HIS A 502 20.67 -27.08 -33.97
C HIS A 502 20.91 -25.84 -33.09
N TRP A 503 21.65 -25.98 -31.99
CA TRP A 503 21.73 -24.98 -30.92
C TRP A 503 23.14 -24.43 -30.67
N ASN A 504 24.15 -24.84 -31.47
CA ASN A 504 25.56 -24.48 -31.30
C ASN A 504 26.03 -23.37 -32.27
N GLY A 505 25.09 -22.58 -32.82
CA GLY A 505 25.32 -21.59 -33.87
C GLY A 505 25.29 -20.14 -33.38
#